data_AF-A0AAV9R5U8-F1
#
_entry.id   AF-A0AAV9R5U8-F1
#
_cell.length_a   1.000
_cell.length_b   1.000
_cell.length_c   1.000
_cell.angle_alpha   90.00
_cell.angle_beta   90.00
_cell.angle_gamma   90.00
#
_symmetry.space_group_name_H-M   'P 1'
#
loop_
_entity.id
_entity.type
_entity.pdbx_description
1 polymer ?
#
loop_
_entity_poly.entity_id
_entity_poly.type
_entity_poly.pdbx_seq_one_letter_code
_entity_poly.pdbx_strand_id
1 'polypeptide(L)'
;MQVEKDALDSVPVFKHYGIRWPDVYLGLSTMGQNMSFSSLQRALKQALAARTSDTISRIASGLHQPVITAELMVHPGYPSHPEDGGCGEGPDNFSQSTEREHELNVLRNPSVLQLYCQEGVQLCGFRDL
;
A
#
# COMPACT_ATOMS: atom_id res chain seq x y z
N MET A 1 -12.84 -9.88 -3.90
CA MET A 1 -13.98 -8.91 -3.93
C MET A 1 -14.10 -8.28 -5.31
N GLN A 2 -15.25 -7.68 -5.67
CA GLN A 2 -15.44 -7.02 -6.97
C GLN A 2 -14.35 -5.97 -7.27
N VAL A 3 -13.97 -5.17 -6.27
CA VAL A 3 -12.93 -4.14 -6.37
C VAL A 3 -11.57 -4.71 -6.81
N GLU A 4 -11.16 -5.87 -6.29
CA GLU A 4 -9.89 -6.51 -6.67
C GLU A 4 -9.93 -6.98 -8.12
N LYS A 5 -11.09 -7.47 -8.57
CA LYS A 5 -11.30 -7.88 -9.96
C LYS A 5 -11.24 -6.67 -10.89
N ASP A 6 -11.95 -5.58 -10.56
CA ASP A 6 -11.93 -4.35 -11.35
C ASP A 6 -10.52 -3.77 -11.46
N ALA A 7 -9.74 -3.83 -10.37
CA ALA A 7 -8.34 -3.43 -10.36
C ALA A 7 -7.49 -4.28 -11.34
N LEU A 8 -7.64 -5.61 -11.32
CA LEU A 8 -6.94 -6.49 -12.25
C LEU A 8 -7.37 -6.27 -13.71
N ASP A 9 -8.67 -6.08 -13.93
CA ASP A 9 -9.25 -5.83 -15.27
C ASP A 9 -8.81 -4.47 -15.83
N SER A 10 -8.36 -3.52 -14.99
CA SER A 10 -7.81 -2.22 -15.41
C SER A 10 -6.37 -2.30 -15.95
N VAL A 11 -5.60 -3.32 -15.59
CA VAL A 11 -4.20 -3.50 -16.01
C VAL A 11 -4.01 -3.43 -17.54
N PRO A 12 -4.77 -4.14 -18.39
CA PRO A 12 -4.64 -4.01 -19.84
C PRO A 12 -4.97 -2.60 -20.36
N VAL A 13 -5.87 -1.87 -19.70
CA VAL A 13 -6.20 -0.48 -20.05
C VAL A 13 -5.03 0.43 -19.73
N PHE A 14 -4.43 0.31 -18.54
CA PHE A 14 -3.25 1.10 -18.19
C PHE A 14 -2.06 0.82 -19.11
N LYS A 15 -1.84 -0.46 -19.49
CA LYS A 15 -0.86 -0.84 -20.51
C LYS A 15 -1.09 -0.11 -21.83
N HIS A 16 -2.32 -0.08 -22.31
CA HIS A 16 -2.67 0.56 -23.57
C HIS A 16 -2.35 2.06 -23.57
N TYR A 17 -2.57 2.76 -22.45
CA TYR A 17 -2.32 4.19 -22.31
C TYR A 17 -0.93 4.56 -21.75
N GLY A 18 -0.07 3.57 -21.47
CA GLY A 18 1.25 3.82 -20.87
C GLY A 18 1.21 4.37 -19.44
N ILE A 19 0.10 4.16 -18.72
CA ILE A 19 -0.05 4.55 -17.31
C ILE A 19 0.75 3.55 -16.47
N ARG A 20 1.51 3.99 -15.47
CA ARG A 20 2.24 3.09 -14.56
C ARG A 20 1.40 2.78 -13.33
N TRP A 21 1.57 1.58 -12.78
CA TRP A 21 0.93 1.12 -11.54
C TRP A 21 1.90 0.23 -10.76
N PRO A 22 1.73 0.09 -9.43
CA PRO A 22 2.58 -0.77 -8.60
C PRO A 22 2.36 -2.26 -8.92
N ASP A 23 3.38 -3.09 -8.70
CA ASP A 23 3.27 -4.55 -8.84
C ASP A 23 2.33 -5.16 -7.78
N VAL A 24 2.29 -4.55 -6.57
CA VAL A 24 1.47 -5.02 -5.46
C VAL A 24 0.76 -3.87 -4.76
N TYR A 25 -0.51 -4.06 -4.44
CA TYR A 25 -1.29 -3.12 -3.63
C TYR A 25 -1.57 -3.71 -2.24
N LEU A 26 -1.18 -3.01 -1.18
CA LEU A 26 -1.29 -3.47 0.21
C LEU A 26 -2.42 -2.81 1.01
N GLY A 27 -3.15 -1.86 0.42
CA GLY A 27 -4.08 -0.99 1.15
C GLY A 27 -5.28 -1.70 1.78
N LEU A 28 -5.96 -2.61 1.06
CA LEU A 28 -7.22 -3.21 1.54
C LEU A 28 -7.07 -4.05 2.81
N SER A 29 -5.89 -4.65 3.03
CA SER A 29 -5.64 -5.57 4.14
C SER A 29 -4.91 -4.92 5.32
N THR A 30 -4.50 -3.65 5.18
CA THR A 30 -3.65 -2.95 6.16
C THR A 30 -4.20 -1.59 6.59
N MET A 31 -5.31 -1.11 6.02
CA MET A 31 -5.92 0.16 6.41
C MET A 31 -6.81 0.06 7.65
N GLY A 32 -7.05 1.21 8.26
CA GLY A 32 -7.95 1.39 9.39
C GLY A 32 -7.53 0.59 10.61
N GLN A 33 -8.50 -0.03 11.28
CA GLN A 33 -8.25 -0.94 12.42
C GLN A 33 -7.36 -2.13 12.08
N ASN A 34 -7.25 -2.52 10.80
CA ASN A 34 -6.38 -3.63 10.39
C ASN A 34 -4.90 -3.23 10.33
N MET A 35 -4.56 -1.94 10.44
CA MET A 35 -3.17 -1.52 10.48
C MET A 35 -2.52 -1.99 11.77
N SER A 36 -1.48 -2.79 11.65
CA SER A 36 -0.68 -3.23 12.79
C SER A 36 0.69 -3.66 12.28
N PHE A 37 1.66 -3.74 13.19
CA PHE A 37 2.99 -4.26 12.85
C PHE A 37 2.91 -5.65 12.19
N SER A 38 2.08 -6.56 12.73
CA SER A 38 1.94 -7.91 12.19
C SER A 38 1.25 -7.94 10.83
N SER A 39 0.24 -7.08 10.62
CA SER A 39 -0.41 -6.90 9.32
C SER A 39 0.58 -6.40 8.27
N LEU A 40 1.37 -5.37 8.59
CA LEU A 40 2.39 -4.83 7.68
C LEU A 40 3.47 -5.86 7.36
N GLN A 41 3.99 -6.57 8.38
CA GLN A 41 4.99 -7.62 8.17
C GLN A 41 4.45 -8.75 7.28
N ARG A 42 3.21 -9.19 7.51
CA ARG A 42 2.56 -10.21 6.69
C ARG A 42 2.39 -9.74 5.25
N ALA A 43 1.90 -8.52 5.06
CA ALA A 43 1.68 -7.93 3.74
C ALA A 43 2.98 -7.83 2.93
N LEU A 44 4.07 -7.36 3.55
CA LEU A 44 5.40 -7.30 2.92
C LEU A 44 5.91 -8.69 2.52
N LYS A 45 5.83 -9.68 3.41
CA LYS A 45 6.25 -11.05 3.12
C LYS A 45 5.43 -11.67 1.99
N GLN A 46 4.13 -11.40 1.93
CA GLN A 46 3.28 -11.86 0.84
C GLN A 46 3.64 -11.20 -0.49
N ALA A 47 3.91 -9.89 -0.50
CA ALA A 47 4.36 -9.18 -1.70
C ALA A 47 5.67 -9.76 -2.26
N LEU A 48 6.63 -10.05 -1.38
CA LEU A 48 7.89 -10.69 -1.76
C LEU A 48 7.69 -12.14 -2.25
N ALA A 49 6.80 -12.90 -1.62
CA ALA A 49 6.50 -14.28 -2.01
C ALA A 49 5.75 -14.40 -3.34
N ALA A 50 4.80 -13.51 -3.62
CA ALA A 50 4.02 -13.51 -4.88
C ALA A 50 4.92 -13.47 -6.13
N ARG A 51 6.10 -12.85 -6.03
CA ARG A 51 7.12 -12.85 -7.08
C ARG A 51 7.64 -14.22 -7.46
N THR A 52 7.77 -15.12 -6.50
CA THR A 52 8.47 -16.40 -6.71
C THR A 52 7.76 -17.30 -7.73
N SER A 53 6.47 -17.06 -7.98
CA SER A 53 5.70 -17.80 -8.98
C SER A 53 5.93 -17.30 -10.42
N ASP A 54 6.11 -15.99 -10.64
CA ASP A 54 6.25 -15.39 -11.99
C ASP A 54 7.70 -15.09 -12.39
N THR A 55 8.64 -15.06 -11.43
CA THR A 55 10.03 -14.63 -11.66
C THR A 55 10.93 -15.74 -12.22
N ILE A 56 10.53 -17.02 -12.15
CA ILE A 56 11.31 -18.15 -12.72
C ILE A 56 11.53 -17.94 -14.24
N SER A 57 10.60 -17.27 -14.94
CA SER A 57 10.73 -16.98 -16.37
C SER A 57 11.67 -15.80 -16.71
N ARG A 58 12.02 -14.93 -15.75
CA ARG A 58 12.83 -13.71 -16.01
C ARG A 58 14.30 -13.83 -15.60
N ILE A 59 14.64 -14.77 -14.71
CA ILE A 59 16.00 -15.02 -14.21
C ILE A 59 16.96 -15.50 -15.33
N ALA A 60 16.44 -16.08 -16.41
CA ALA A 60 17.23 -16.52 -17.57
C ALA A 60 17.95 -15.39 -18.34
N SER A 61 17.74 -14.12 -18.00
CA SER A 61 18.28 -12.96 -18.73
C SER A 61 19.50 -12.28 -18.09
N GLY A 62 20.03 -12.78 -16.96
CA GLY A 62 21.26 -12.26 -16.35
C GLY A 62 21.20 -10.82 -15.81
N LEU A 63 20.01 -10.21 -15.78
CA LEU A 63 19.78 -8.88 -15.23
C LEU A 63 19.58 -8.93 -13.71
N HIS A 64 19.99 -7.85 -13.05
CA HIS A 64 19.81 -7.58 -11.62
C HIS A 64 18.47 -8.11 -11.07
N GLN A 65 18.47 -8.59 -9.81
CA GLN A 65 17.25 -9.00 -9.13
C GLN A 65 16.17 -7.93 -9.38
N PRO A 66 15.01 -8.29 -9.99
CA PRO A 66 14.00 -7.29 -10.29
C PRO A 66 13.60 -6.61 -8.98
N VAL A 67 13.40 -5.29 -8.97
CA VAL A 67 12.76 -4.62 -7.84
C VAL A 67 11.25 -4.77 -8.01
N ILE A 68 10.50 -4.91 -6.91
CA ILE A 68 9.04 -4.78 -6.95
C ILE A 68 8.63 -3.44 -6.37
N THR A 69 7.62 -2.88 -6.98
CA THR A 69 6.94 -1.68 -6.50
C THR A 69 5.69 -2.12 -5.73
N ALA A 70 5.55 -1.64 -4.50
CA ALA A 70 4.37 -1.90 -3.69
C ALA A 70 3.78 -0.58 -3.22
N GLU A 71 2.46 -0.43 -3.33
CA GLU A 71 1.75 0.72 -2.80
C GLU A 71 1.09 0.36 -1.47
N LEU A 72 1.41 1.15 -0.44
CA LEU A 72 0.78 1.09 0.87
C LEU A 72 -0.15 2.31 1.00
N MET A 73 -1.45 2.08 0.84
CA MET A 73 -2.46 3.12 1.10
C MET A 73 -2.66 3.30 2.60
N VAL A 74 -2.60 4.55 3.06
CA VAL A 74 -2.73 4.94 4.47
C VAL A 74 -3.51 6.25 4.57
N HIS A 75 -4.12 6.49 5.72
CA HIS A 75 -4.89 7.69 6.06
C HIS A 75 -4.51 8.27 7.44
N PRO A 76 -3.22 8.44 7.76
CA PRO A 76 -2.79 8.87 9.07
C PRO A 76 -3.31 10.28 9.38
N GLY A 77 -3.85 10.48 10.58
CA GLY A 77 -4.32 11.78 11.03
C GLY A 77 -5.15 11.69 12.29
N TYR A 78 -5.64 12.84 12.75
CA TYR A 78 -6.63 12.88 13.83
C TYR A 78 -8.04 12.77 13.27
N PRO A 79 -9.02 12.27 14.06
CA PRO A 79 -10.42 12.31 13.69
C PRO A 79 -10.84 13.73 13.29
N SER A 80 -11.51 13.86 12.15
CA SER A 80 -12.15 15.11 11.75
C SER A 80 -13.43 15.34 12.57
N HIS A 81 -13.74 16.60 12.85
CA HIS A 81 -15.00 17.01 13.46
C HIS A 81 -16.10 17.17 12.41
N PRO A 82 -17.39 17.03 12.75
CA PRO A 82 -18.49 17.23 11.79
C PRO A 82 -18.47 18.58 11.08
N GLU A 83 -17.96 19.61 11.74
CA GLU A 83 -17.75 20.96 11.20
C GLU A 83 -16.51 21.11 10.32
N ASP A 84 -15.60 20.13 10.32
CA ASP A 84 -14.41 20.13 9.47
C ASP A 84 -14.79 19.77 8.03
N GLY A 85 -14.92 20.78 7.17
CA GLY A 85 -15.26 20.54 5.77
C GLY A 85 -15.35 21.80 4.93
N GLY A 86 -15.50 21.61 3.62
CA GLY A 86 -15.87 22.66 2.68
C GLY A 86 -17.39 22.83 2.59
N CYS A 87 -17.89 23.28 1.44
CA CYS A 87 -19.32 23.42 1.16
C CYS A 87 -20.08 22.09 0.92
N GLY A 88 -19.54 20.96 1.40
CA GLY A 88 -20.12 19.62 1.24
C GLY A 88 -20.86 19.13 2.48
N GLU A 89 -21.12 17.82 2.55
CA GLU A 89 -21.80 17.17 3.68
C GLU A 89 -20.92 16.99 4.93
N GLY A 90 -19.69 17.50 4.90
CA GLY A 90 -18.69 17.28 5.94
C GLY A 90 -17.84 16.02 5.69
N PRO A 91 -17.04 15.61 6.69
CA PRO A 91 -16.15 14.45 6.57
C PRO A 91 -16.96 13.14 6.64
N ASP A 92 -16.51 12.12 5.91
CA ASP A 92 -17.15 10.79 5.98
C ASP A 92 -16.89 10.08 7.33
N ASN A 93 -17.58 8.96 7.54
CA ASN A 93 -17.46 8.19 8.80
C ASN A 93 -16.02 7.74 9.10
N PHE A 94 -15.25 7.42 8.06
CA PHE A 94 -13.86 6.99 8.22
C PHE A 94 -12.97 8.17 8.62
N SER A 95 -13.18 9.35 8.04
CA SER A 95 -12.48 10.59 8.33
C SER A 95 -12.69 11.05 9.77
N GLN A 96 -13.87 10.80 10.33
CA GLN A 96 -14.24 11.07 11.73
C GLN A 96 -13.84 9.95 12.70
N SER A 97 -13.29 8.84 12.20
CA SER A 97 -12.97 7.68 13.02
C SER A 97 -11.61 7.81 13.72
N THR A 98 -11.46 7.11 14.85
CA THR A 98 -10.16 6.93 15.53
C THR A 98 -9.21 6.03 14.75
N GLU A 99 -9.64 5.43 13.64
CA GLU A 99 -8.80 4.56 12.82
C GLU A 99 -7.64 5.33 12.18
N ARG A 100 -7.86 6.60 11.82
CA ARG A 100 -6.79 7.47 11.27
C ARG A 100 -5.67 7.72 12.28
N GLU A 101 -6.04 7.91 13.54
CA GLU A 101 -5.07 8.13 14.61
C GLU A 101 -4.33 6.84 14.95
N HIS A 102 -5.05 5.71 14.93
CA HIS A 102 -4.46 4.38 15.04
C HIS A 102 -3.41 4.14 13.94
N GLU A 103 -3.74 4.40 12.68
CA GLU A 103 -2.78 4.30 11.57
C GLU A 103 -1.55 5.21 11.78
N LEU A 104 -1.76 6.47 12.17
CA LEU A 104 -0.69 7.41 12.48
C LEU A 104 0.25 6.86 13.58
N ASN A 105 -0.31 6.29 14.64
CA ASN A 105 0.46 5.74 15.75
C ASN A 105 1.26 4.50 15.35
N VAL A 106 0.71 3.62 14.50
CA VAL A 106 1.46 2.47 13.96
C VAL A 106 2.60 2.95 13.08
N LEU A 107 2.36 3.87 12.14
CA LEU A 107 3.37 4.37 11.21
C LEU A 107 4.50 5.15 11.89
N ARG A 108 4.23 5.80 13.03
CA ARG A 108 5.25 6.48 13.84
C ARG A 108 6.07 5.53 14.72
N ASN A 109 5.70 4.26 14.84
CA ASN A 109 6.41 3.31 15.68
C ASN A 109 7.79 2.96 15.07
N PRO A 110 8.91 3.11 15.80
CA PRO A 110 10.24 2.80 15.29
C PRO A 110 10.39 1.36 14.76
N SER A 111 9.60 0.42 15.29
CA SER A 111 9.60 -0.98 14.85
C SER A 111 9.18 -1.10 13.38
N VAL A 112 8.30 -0.22 12.88
CA VAL A 112 7.87 -0.24 11.47
C VAL A 112 9.00 0.18 10.54
N LEU A 113 9.79 1.21 10.92
CA LEU A 113 10.99 1.57 10.17
C LEU A 113 12.02 0.43 10.19
N GLN A 114 12.22 -0.21 11.34
CA GLN A 114 13.11 -1.36 11.45
C GLN A 114 12.66 -2.53 10.57
N LEU A 115 11.34 -2.79 10.50
CA LEU A 115 10.77 -3.79 9.60
C LEU A 115 11.10 -3.49 8.14
N TYR A 116 10.95 -2.23 7.69
CA TYR A 116 11.33 -1.85 6.32
C TYR A 116 12.81 -2.14 6.04
N CYS A 117 13.70 -1.79 6.96
CA CYS A 117 15.13 -2.10 6.80
C CYS A 117 15.41 -3.61 6.76
N GLN A 118 14.75 -4.40 7.62
CA GLN A 118 14.92 -5.85 7.69
C GLN A 118 14.46 -6.56 6.41
N GLU A 119 13.36 -6.11 5.82
CA GLU A 119 12.79 -6.69 4.61
C GLU A 119 13.36 -6.04 3.32
N GLY A 120 14.37 -5.17 3.44
CA GLY A 120 15.03 -4.53 2.29
C GLY A 120 14.13 -3.55 1.53
N VAL A 121 13.13 -2.95 2.19
CA VAL A 121 12.19 -2.00 1.61
C VAL A 121 12.85 -0.63 1.46
N GLN A 122 12.77 -0.08 0.26
CA GLN A 122 13.07 1.31 -0.02
C GLN A 122 11.77 2.10 -0.10
N LEU A 123 11.55 3.00 0.87
CA LEU A 123 10.44 3.95 0.80
C LEU A 123 10.72 4.99 -0.29
N CYS A 124 9.74 5.21 -1.16
CA CYS A 124 9.82 6.16 -2.27
C CYS A 124 8.50 6.92 -2.42
N GLY A 125 8.58 8.14 -2.95
CA GLY A 125 7.40 8.88 -3.40
C GLY A 125 7.19 8.73 -4.90
N PHE A 126 6.05 9.21 -5.41
CA PHE A 126 5.75 9.17 -6.85
C PHE A 126 6.79 9.84 -7.75
N ARG A 127 7.56 10.81 -7.23
CA ARG A 127 8.67 11.45 -7.95
C ARG A 127 9.83 10.49 -8.24
N ASP A 128 10.01 9.50 -7.38
CA ASP A 128 11.16 8.59 -7.42
C ASP A 128 10.87 7.33 -8.26
N LEU A 129 9.63 7.20 -8.75
CA LEU A 129 9.20 6.19 -9.71
C LEU A 129 9.37 6.74 -11.12
#